data_AF-A0A952R6I1-F1
#
_entry.id   AF-A0A952R6I1-F1
#
_cell.length_a   1.000
_cell.length_b   1.000
_cell.length_c   1.000
_cell.angle_alpha   90.00
_cell.angle_beta   90.00
_cell.angle_gamma   90.00
#
_symmetry.space_group_name_H-M   'P 1'
#
loop_
_entity.id
_entity.type
_entity.pdbx_description
1 polymer ?
#
loop_
_entity_poly.entity_id
_entity_poly.type
_entity_poly.pdbx_seq_one_letter_code
_entity_poly.pdbx_strand_id
1 'polypeptide(L)'
;MIRPLAVIIAAIQLSRPQIPEAEAKRYAEALQAEAKARDFDPLTGVAIIHFESYWHPRVISADGEDYGLGQIRARFVAGCRDDVDPVSDPSPACQAAKERLLDGVTNIRRMGALITANRELCQEKLGRVWFHEWLASYQGRNSPKLGRWCVPGDGTWRVVNYRKELIAKLVPPPKVTAKSAKAPPQGDAKSAKARDAKSAKVPPQGDAKSGKAPEPKGAAKSAKVPPQGDAKSAKARDAKRSTKAPGDAKRASKTKRVASR
;
A
#
# COMPACT_ATOMS: atom_id res chain seq x y z
N MET A 1 6.19 -14.48 4.94
CA MET A 1 5.70 -14.41 6.35
C MET A 1 4.17 -14.45 6.38
N ILE A 2 3.56 -15.42 7.04
CA ILE A 2 2.09 -15.56 7.10
C ILE A 2 1.56 -14.90 8.38
N ARG A 3 0.48 -14.13 8.26
CA ARG A 3 -0.25 -13.55 9.41
C ARG A 3 -1.55 -14.31 9.63
N PRO A 4 -2.07 -14.40 10.87
CA PRO A 4 -3.43 -14.89 11.11
C PRO A 4 -4.46 -14.07 10.32
N LEU A 5 -5.50 -14.71 9.80
CA LEU A 5 -6.49 -14.03 8.96
C LEU A 5 -7.18 -12.87 9.73
N ALA A 6 -7.49 -13.07 11.01
CA ALA A 6 -8.07 -12.05 11.89
C ALA A 6 -7.21 -10.78 11.99
N VAL A 7 -5.88 -10.91 11.96
CA VAL A 7 -4.95 -9.78 11.96
C VAL A 7 -5.06 -8.99 10.65
N ILE A 8 -5.20 -9.67 9.52
CA ILE A 8 -5.37 -9.02 8.21
C ILE A 8 -6.72 -8.31 8.16
N ILE A 9 -7.81 -8.95 8.60
CA ILE A 9 -9.15 -8.35 8.68
C ILE A 9 -9.12 -7.08 9.55
N ALA A 10 -8.54 -7.16 10.75
CA ALA A 10 -8.41 -6.02 11.64
C ALA A 10 -7.59 -4.88 11.01
N ALA A 11 -6.53 -5.19 10.25
CA ALA A 11 -5.74 -4.19 9.54
C ALA A 11 -6.55 -3.48 8.45
N ILE A 12 -7.38 -4.21 7.70
CA ILE A 12 -8.28 -3.65 6.69
C ILE A 12 -9.31 -2.72 7.36
N GLN A 13 -9.91 -3.15 8.47
CA GLN A 13 -10.90 -2.35 9.20
C GLN A 13 -10.27 -1.12 9.88
N LEU A 14 -9.02 -1.20 10.38
CA LEU A 14 -8.28 -0.03 10.84
C LEU A 14 -7.99 0.95 9.70
N SER A 15 -7.74 0.43 8.50
CA SER A 15 -7.51 1.24 7.31
C SER A 15 -8.78 1.91 6.79
N ARG A 16 -9.93 1.23 6.85
CA ARG A 16 -11.24 1.77 6.44
C ARG A 16 -12.31 1.26 7.41
N PRO A 17 -12.64 1.99 8.49
CA PRO A 17 -13.56 1.51 9.52
C PRO A 17 -14.97 1.18 9.03
N GLN A 18 -15.41 1.77 7.92
CA GLN A 18 -16.76 1.58 7.37
C GLN A 18 -16.85 0.41 6.38
N ILE A 19 -15.78 -0.34 6.14
CA ILE A 19 -15.85 -1.52 5.27
C ILE A 19 -16.67 -2.62 5.94
N PRO A 20 -17.66 -3.23 5.25
CA PRO A 20 -18.40 -4.37 5.81
C PRO A 20 -17.46 -5.53 6.16
N GLU A 21 -17.71 -6.20 7.28
CA GLU A 21 -16.84 -7.29 7.76
C GLU A 21 -16.70 -8.42 6.73
N ALA A 22 -17.81 -8.82 6.09
CA ALA A 22 -17.79 -9.84 5.04
C ALA A 22 -16.87 -9.46 3.87
N GLU A 23 -16.84 -8.17 3.50
CA GLU A 23 -15.99 -7.67 2.42
C GLU A 23 -14.52 -7.59 2.87
N ALA A 24 -14.26 -7.13 4.10
CA ALA A 24 -12.92 -7.16 4.69
C ALA A 24 -12.35 -8.58 4.73
N LYS A 25 -13.16 -9.56 5.16
CA LYS A 25 -12.81 -10.98 5.16
C LYS A 25 -12.47 -11.48 3.76
N ARG A 26 -13.32 -11.18 2.77
CA ARG A 26 -13.10 -11.56 1.36
C ARG A 26 -11.76 -11.03 0.82
N TYR A 27 -11.42 -9.79 1.10
CA TYR A 27 -10.13 -9.22 0.70
C TYR A 27 -8.95 -9.74 1.52
N ALA A 28 -9.13 -9.99 2.82
CA ALA A 28 -8.10 -10.57 3.67
C ALA A 28 -7.70 -11.98 3.19
N GLU A 29 -8.68 -12.81 2.79
CA GLU A 29 -8.43 -14.14 2.24
C GLU A 29 -7.63 -14.06 0.92
N ALA A 30 -8.02 -13.16 0.02
CA ALA A 30 -7.29 -12.93 -1.23
C ALA A 30 -5.85 -12.47 -0.98
N LEU A 31 -5.66 -11.52 -0.05
CA LEU A 31 -4.33 -11.04 0.33
C LEU A 31 -3.48 -12.14 0.98
N GLN A 32 -4.07 -12.94 1.86
CA GLN A 32 -3.35 -14.04 2.52
C GLN A 32 -2.90 -15.10 1.50
N ALA A 33 -3.77 -15.44 0.55
CA ALA A 33 -3.46 -16.40 -0.50
C ALA A 33 -2.30 -15.91 -1.37
N GLU A 34 -2.34 -14.66 -1.86
CA GLU A 34 -1.27 -14.08 -2.66
C GLU A 34 0.03 -13.90 -1.87
N ALA A 35 -0.06 -13.45 -0.62
CA ALA A 35 1.08 -13.29 0.28
C ALA A 35 1.80 -14.62 0.53
N LYS A 36 1.05 -15.70 0.71
CA LYS A 36 1.60 -17.06 0.85
C LYS A 36 2.24 -17.54 -0.45
N ALA A 37 1.56 -17.38 -1.58
CA ALA A 37 2.03 -17.86 -2.88
C ALA A 37 3.31 -17.14 -3.36
N ARG A 38 3.52 -15.89 -2.92
CA ARG A 38 4.56 -15.00 -3.46
C ARG A 38 5.55 -14.50 -2.41
N ASP A 39 5.49 -15.10 -1.22
CA ASP A 39 6.29 -14.77 -0.04
C ASP A 39 6.44 -13.25 0.21
N PHE A 40 5.32 -12.59 0.50
CA PHE A 40 5.34 -11.23 1.06
C PHE A 40 4.48 -11.17 2.34
N ASP A 41 4.63 -10.11 3.13
CA ASP A 41 3.76 -9.90 4.31
C ASP A 41 2.41 -9.34 3.85
N PRO A 42 1.26 -9.96 4.13
CA PRO A 42 -0.04 -9.47 3.68
C PRO A 42 -0.35 -8.05 4.16
N LEU A 43 0.23 -7.58 5.28
CA LEU A 43 0.09 -6.19 5.73
C LEU A 43 0.75 -5.17 4.78
N THR A 44 1.68 -5.63 3.94
CA THR A 44 2.19 -4.82 2.82
C THR A 44 1.10 -4.52 1.81
N GLY A 45 0.30 -5.52 1.43
CA GLY A 45 -0.83 -5.31 0.51
C GLY A 45 -1.90 -4.40 1.10
N VAL A 46 -2.19 -4.54 2.41
CA VAL A 46 -3.09 -3.63 3.14
C VAL A 46 -2.59 -2.18 3.05
N ALA A 47 -1.29 -1.95 3.30
CA ALA A 47 -0.71 -0.62 3.27
C ALA A 47 -0.68 0.01 1.87
N ILE A 48 -0.46 -0.80 0.83
CA ILE A 48 -0.57 -0.33 -0.56
C ILE A 48 -2.01 0.12 -0.84
N ILE A 49 -2.99 -0.76 -0.64
CA ILE A 49 -4.40 -0.47 -0.96
C ILE A 49 -4.93 0.75 -0.19
N HIS A 50 -4.47 0.96 1.05
CA HIS A 50 -4.81 2.16 1.85
C HIS A 50 -4.48 3.46 1.09
N PHE A 51 -3.28 3.57 0.52
CA PHE A 51 -2.84 4.80 -0.15
C PHE A 51 -3.23 4.86 -1.62
N GLU A 52 -3.43 3.72 -2.27
CA GLU A 52 -3.79 3.66 -3.69
C GLU A 52 -5.28 3.97 -3.91
N SER A 53 -6.18 3.40 -3.11
CA SER A 53 -7.62 3.54 -3.36
C SER A 53 -8.47 3.68 -2.10
N TYR A 54 -7.85 3.66 -0.92
CA TYR A 54 -8.55 3.65 0.36
C TYR A 54 -9.66 2.59 0.42
N TRP A 55 -9.37 1.40 -0.13
CA TRP A 55 -10.30 0.26 -0.22
C TRP A 55 -11.57 0.49 -1.04
N HIS A 56 -11.55 1.41 -2.01
CA HIS A 56 -12.64 1.58 -2.96
C HIS A 56 -12.35 0.79 -4.24
N PRO A 57 -12.99 -0.38 -4.46
CA PRO A 57 -12.61 -1.30 -5.53
C PRO A 57 -12.92 -0.78 -6.94
N ARG A 58 -13.74 0.26 -7.05
CA ARG A 58 -14.16 0.85 -8.33
C ARG A 58 -13.45 2.17 -8.68
N VAL A 59 -12.38 2.54 -7.95
CA VAL A 59 -11.61 3.75 -8.26
C VAL A 59 -10.88 3.58 -9.58
N ILE A 60 -10.92 4.63 -10.37
CA ILE A 60 -10.14 4.81 -11.60
C ILE A 60 -9.34 6.10 -11.40
N SER A 61 -8.05 6.08 -11.73
CA SER A 61 -7.21 7.27 -11.68
C SER A 61 -7.73 8.39 -12.60
N ALA A 62 -7.32 9.62 -12.31
CA ALA A 62 -7.76 10.79 -13.07
C ALA A 62 -7.35 10.75 -14.56
N ASP A 63 -6.25 10.07 -14.88
CA ASP A 63 -5.77 9.86 -16.26
C ASP A 63 -6.43 8.64 -16.95
N GLY A 64 -7.29 7.88 -16.25
CA GLY A 64 -7.99 6.73 -16.81
C GLY A 64 -7.11 5.51 -17.05
N GLU A 65 -5.90 5.46 -16.48
CA GLU A 65 -4.93 4.39 -16.69
C GLU A 65 -4.93 3.34 -15.57
N ASP A 66 -5.19 3.72 -14.31
CA ASP A 66 -5.01 2.87 -13.14
C ASP A 66 -6.36 2.50 -12.49
N TYR A 67 -6.56 1.21 -12.21
CA TYR A 67 -7.86 0.66 -11.85
C TYR A 67 -7.84 -0.11 -10.53
N GLY A 68 -8.90 0.07 -9.73
CA GLY A 68 -9.26 -0.75 -8.58
C GLY A 68 -8.35 -0.61 -7.35
N LEU A 69 -8.35 -1.64 -6.50
CA LEU A 69 -7.79 -1.56 -5.15
C LEU A 69 -6.31 -1.18 -5.09
N GLY A 70 -5.48 -1.81 -5.92
CA GLY A 70 -4.05 -1.57 -6.01
C GLY A 70 -3.66 -0.58 -7.11
N GLN A 71 -4.62 0.17 -7.70
CA GLN A 71 -4.40 1.11 -8.80
C GLN A 71 -3.53 0.50 -9.91
N ILE A 72 -4.02 -0.60 -10.49
CA ILE A 72 -3.30 -1.38 -11.49
C ILE A 72 -3.43 -0.71 -12.86
N ARG A 73 -2.29 -0.38 -13.47
CA ARG A 73 -2.25 0.22 -14.81
C ARG A 73 -2.77 -0.73 -15.89
N ALA A 74 -3.94 -0.42 -16.46
CA ALA A 74 -4.67 -1.26 -17.39
C ALA A 74 -3.91 -1.51 -18.70
N ARG A 75 -3.17 -0.52 -19.24
CA ARG A 75 -2.45 -0.66 -20.52
C ARG A 75 -1.42 -1.79 -20.58
N PHE A 76 -1.07 -2.40 -19.45
CA PHE A 76 -0.12 -3.53 -19.40
C PHE A 76 -0.80 -4.88 -19.11
N VAL A 77 -2.13 -4.92 -19.13
CA VAL A 77 -2.95 -6.06 -18.70
C VAL A 77 -3.78 -6.61 -19.87
N ALA A 78 -3.63 -7.90 -20.16
CA ALA A 78 -4.46 -8.67 -21.09
C ALA A 78 -4.75 -7.93 -22.40
N GLY A 79 -6.02 -7.80 -22.81
CA GLY A 79 -6.43 -7.18 -24.05
C GLY A 79 -6.10 -5.69 -24.19
N CYS A 80 -5.67 -5.01 -23.13
CA CYS A 80 -5.21 -3.62 -23.21
C CYS A 80 -3.74 -3.46 -23.59
N ARG A 81 -2.94 -4.54 -23.58
CA ARG A 81 -1.50 -4.47 -23.87
C ARG A 81 -1.21 -4.05 -25.30
N ASP A 82 -2.00 -4.58 -26.23
CA ASP A 82 -1.83 -4.40 -27.66
C ASP A 82 -2.91 -3.45 -28.24
N ASP A 83 -3.64 -2.78 -27.35
CA ASP A 83 -4.66 -1.81 -27.71
C ASP A 83 -4.00 -0.47 -28.11
N VAL A 84 -4.51 0.15 -29.18
CA VAL A 84 -3.93 1.38 -29.74
C VAL A 84 -4.21 2.57 -28.84
N ASP A 85 -5.44 2.67 -28.33
CA ASP A 85 -5.87 3.73 -27.42
C ASP A 85 -6.67 3.11 -26.27
N PRO A 86 -5.98 2.43 -25.34
CA PRO A 86 -6.65 1.75 -24.25
C PRO A 86 -7.41 2.72 -23.34
N VAL A 87 -7.15 4.04 -23.39
CA VAL A 87 -7.77 5.02 -22.50
C VAL A 87 -9.01 5.64 -23.11
N SER A 88 -8.90 6.22 -24.31
CA SER A 88 -9.98 7.02 -24.91
C SER A 88 -10.92 6.22 -25.81
N ASP A 89 -10.41 5.16 -26.46
CA ASP A 89 -11.19 4.31 -27.38
C ASP A 89 -10.79 2.83 -27.20
N PRO A 90 -11.04 2.23 -26.03
CA PRO A 90 -10.63 0.87 -25.75
C PRO A 90 -11.41 -0.13 -26.62
N SER A 91 -10.70 -1.09 -27.20
CA SER A 91 -11.34 -2.25 -27.83
C SER A 91 -12.21 -3.01 -26.82
N PRO A 92 -13.20 -3.80 -27.28
CA PRO A 92 -14.01 -4.64 -26.38
C PRO A 92 -13.18 -5.57 -25.48
N ALA A 93 -12.03 -6.05 -25.97
CA ALA A 93 -11.12 -6.89 -25.20
C ALA A 93 -10.42 -6.10 -24.07
N CYS A 94 -9.99 -4.86 -24.35
CA CYS A 94 -9.42 -3.99 -23.32
C CYS A 94 -10.49 -3.56 -22.29
N GLN A 95 -11.69 -3.21 -22.74
CA GLN A 95 -12.80 -2.86 -21.86
C GLN A 95 -13.12 -4.00 -20.87
N ALA A 96 -13.19 -5.25 -21.35
CA ALA A 96 -13.40 -6.41 -20.48
C ALA A 96 -12.22 -6.67 -19.52
N ALA A 97 -11.00 -6.30 -19.89
CA ALA A 97 -9.85 -6.36 -18.99
C ALA A 97 -9.93 -5.28 -17.89
N LYS A 98 -10.30 -4.04 -18.25
CA LYS A 98 -10.54 -2.93 -17.32
C LYS A 98 -11.64 -3.24 -16.31
N GLU A 99 -12.77 -3.78 -16.76
CA GLU A 99 -13.87 -4.16 -15.88
C GLU A 99 -13.46 -5.23 -14.87
N ARG A 100 -12.66 -6.21 -15.28
CA ARG A 100 -12.11 -7.22 -14.38
C ARG A 100 -11.17 -6.64 -13.32
N LEU A 101 -10.48 -5.54 -13.59
CA LEU A 101 -9.65 -4.85 -12.59
C LEU A 101 -10.49 -4.11 -11.54
N LEU A 102 -11.77 -3.85 -11.78
CA LEU A 102 -12.69 -3.26 -10.80
C LEU A 102 -13.28 -4.30 -9.83
N ASP A 103 -13.06 -5.59 -10.06
CA ASP A 103 -13.29 -6.64 -9.06
C ASP A 103 -12.13 -6.68 -8.06
N GLY A 104 -12.42 -6.44 -6.78
CA GLY A 104 -11.39 -6.28 -5.76
C GLY A 104 -10.49 -7.52 -5.58
N VAL A 105 -11.04 -8.73 -5.64
CA VAL A 105 -10.26 -9.97 -5.50
C VAL A 105 -9.33 -10.17 -6.69
N THR A 106 -9.85 -9.99 -7.91
CA THR A 106 -9.05 -10.04 -9.14
C THR A 106 -7.94 -8.98 -9.13
N ASN A 107 -8.25 -7.78 -8.66
CA ASN A 107 -7.26 -6.70 -8.51
C ASN A 107 -6.16 -7.07 -7.52
N ILE A 108 -6.50 -7.62 -6.34
CA ILE A 108 -5.52 -8.10 -5.35
C ILE A 108 -4.59 -9.17 -5.93
N ARG A 109 -5.13 -10.13 -6.70
CA ARG A 109 -4.30 -11.15 -7.38
C ARG A 109 -3.30 -10.52 -8.34
N ARG A 110 -3.75 -9.51 -9.10
CA ARG A 110 -2.88 -8.79 -10.02
C ARG A 110 -1.83 -7.96 -9.29
N MET A 111 -2.19 -7.30 -8.19
CA MET A 111 -1.26 -6.60 -7.31
C MET A 111 -0.18 -7.55 -6.80
N GLY A 112 -0.55 -8.74 -6.31
CA GLY A 112 0.41 -9.76 -5.87
C GLY A 112 1.43 -10.12 -6.97
N ALA A 113 0.95 -10.34 -8.20
CA ALA A 113 1.81 -10.60 -9.35
C ALA A 113 2.78 -9.44 -9.64
N LEU A 114 2.31 -8.19 -9.59
CA LEU A 114 3.15 -7.02 -9.78
C LEU A 114 4.19 -6.87 -8.66
N ILE A 115 3.86 -7.18 -7.41
CA ILE A 115 4.85 -7.19 -6.31
C ILE A 115 6.00 -8.13 -6.67
N THR A 116 5.70 -9.33 -7.18
CA THR A 116 6.72 -10.31 -7.59
C THR A 116 7.59 -9.75 -8.71
N ALA A 117 6.98 -9.26 -9.78
CA ALA A 117 7.71 -8.72 -10.94
C ALA A 117 8.60 -7.52 -10.57
N ASN A 118 8.15 -6.65 -9.66
CA ASN A 118 8.96 -5.51 -9.20
C ASN A 118 10.13 -5.95 -8.29
N ARG A 119 9.95 -6.99 -7.47
CA ARG A 119 11.05 -7.58 -6.70
C ARG A 119 12.12 -8.16 -7.61
N GLU A 120 11.71 -8.91 -8.62
CA GLU A 120 12.61 -9.50 -9.63
C GLU A 120 13.36 -8.42 -10.41
N LEU A 121 12.65 -7.39 -10.87
CA LEU A 121 13.27 -6.25 -11.55
C LEU A 121 14.33 -5.57 -10.66
N CYS A 122 14.05 -5.32 -9.39
CA CYS A 122 15.02 -4.69 -8.51
C CYS A 122 16.20 -5.62 -8.18
N GLN A 123 15.98 -6.93 -8.06
CA GLN A 123 17.07 -7.90 -7.95
C GLN A 123 17.98 -7.83 -9.19
N GLU A 124 17.40 -7.78 -10.38
CA GLU A 124 18.14 -7.68 -11.64
C GLU A 124 18.93 -6.37 -11.72
N LYS A 125 18.31 -5.23 -11.39
CA LYS A 125 18.92 -3.91 -11.57
C LYS A 125 19.87 -3.50 -10.47
N LEU A 126 19.64 -3.94 -9.23
CA LEU A 126 20.41 -3.51 -8.04
C LEU A 126 21.18 -4.64 -7.36
N GLY A 127 20.96 -5.90 -7.74
CA GLY A 127 21.56 -7.07 -7.07
C GLY A 127 20.94 -7.38 -5.70
N ARG A 128 19.85 -6.71 -5.31
CA ARG A 128 19.18 -6.88 -4.01
C ARG A 128 17.68 -6.61 -4.09
N VAL A 129 16.94 -7.12 -3.09
CA VAL A 129 15.49 -6.92 -2.95
C VAL A 129 15.16 -6.31 -1.60
N TRP A 130 15.20 -4.99 -1.48
CA TRP A 130 14.70 -4.32 -0.27
C TRP A 130 13.27 -3.85 -0.45
N PHE A 131 12.50 -3.89 0.66
CA PHE A 131 11.08 -3.58 0.66
C PHE A 131 10.76 -2.22 0.03
N HIS A 132 11.44 -1.17 0.48
CA HIS A 132 11.21 0.19 -0.01
C HIS A 132 11.65 0.37 -1.47
N GLU A 133 12.66 -0.38 -1.94
CA GLU A 133 13.17 -0.27 -3.31
C GLU A 133 12.17 -0.85 -4.31
N TRP A 134 11.74 -2.10 -4.13
CA TRP A 134 10.76 -2.69 -5.04
C TRP A 134 9.40 -2.01 -4.95
N LEU A 135 9.03 -1.46 -3.79
CA LEU A 135 7.81 -0.67 -3.67
C LEU A 135 7.90 0.62 -4.49
N ALA A 136 9.06 1.28 -4.53
CA ALA A 136 9.26 2.42 -5.40
C ALA A 136 9.11 2.06 -6.88
N SER A 137 9.61 0.87 -7.27
CA SER A 137 9.41 0.31 -8.60
C SER A 137 7.92 0.08 -8.90
N TYR A 138 7.17 -0.52 -7.95
CA TYR A 138 5.73 -0.73 -8.06
C TYR A 138 4.97 0.60 -8.30
N GLN A 139 5.38 1.66 -7.61
CA GLN A 139 4.83 3.02 -7.74
C GLN A 139 5.26 3.75 -9.02
N GLY A 140 5.84 3.05 -10.00
CA GLY A 140 6.22 3.62 -11.29
C GLY A 140 7.40 4.60 -11.24
N ARG A 141 8.24 4.56 -10.20
CA ARG A 141 9.34 5.54 -10.02
C ARG A 141 10.59 5.25 -10.85
N ASN A 142 10.63 4.10 -11.53
CA ASN A 142 11.71 3.75 -12.43
C ASN A 142 11.78 4.72 -13.62
N SER A 143 12.99 5.09 -14.02
CA SER A 143 13.26 5.86 -15.22
C SER A 143 14.49 5.28 -15.91
N PRO A 144 14.30 4.39 -16.90
CA PRO A 144 15.39 3.80 -17.67
C PRO A 144 16.26 4.87 -18.34
N LYS A 145 15.62 5.93 -18.87
CA LYS A 145 16.30 7.06 -19.53
C LYS A 145 17.29 7.80 -18.61
N LEU A 146 17.00 7.82 -17.31
CA LEU A 146 17.83 8.46 -16.29
C LEU A 146 18.68 7.46 -15.50
N GLY A 147 18.69 6.17 -15.89
CA GLY A 147 19.35 5.11 -15.12
C GLY A 147 18.80 4.93 -13.71
N ARG A 148 17.60 5.44 -13.41
CA ARG A 148 17.02 5.42 -12.06
C ARG A 148 16.16 4.18 -11.88
N TRP A 149 16.55 3.28 -10.99
CA TRP A 149 15.84 2.04 -10.70
C TRP A 149 15.56 1.89 -9.22
N CYS A 150 14.32 1.57 -8.86
CA CYS A 150 13.90 1.20 -7.52
C CYS A 150 14.29 2.22 -6.43
N VAL A 151 14.27 3.52 -6.76
CA VAL A 151 14.63 4.61 -5.84
C VAL A 151 13.39 5.14 -5.09
N PRO A 152 13.32 4.98 -3.76
CA PRO A 152 12.20 5.45 -2.95
C PRO A 152 11.92 6.95 -3.09
N GLY A 153 10.68 7.34 -2.82
CA GLY A 153 10.29 8.73 -2.57
C GLY A 153 9.33 8.83 -1.40
N ASP A 154 8.77 10.02 -1.20
CA ASP A 154 7.90 10.30 -0.04
C ASP A 154 6.67 9.37 0.01
N GLY A 155 6.03 9.13 -1.14
CA GLY A 155 4.92 8.19 -1.25
C GLY A 155 5.30 6.75 -0.87
N THR A 156 6.53 6.33 -1.17
CA THR A 156 7.06 5.02 -0.78
C THR A 156 7.19 4.93 0.75
N TRP A 157 7.75 5.98 1.37
CA TRP A 157 7.94 6.01 2.82
C TRP A 157 6.62 6.10 3.60
N ARG A 158 5.59 6.75 3.05
CA ARG A 158 4.24 6.74 3.65
C ARG A 158 3.69 5.32 3.78
N VAL A 159 3.75 4.53 2.71
CA VAL A 159 3.33 3.12 2.72
C VAL A 159 4.17 2.30 3.71
N VAL A 160 5.50 2.50 3.70
CA VAL A 160 6.42 1.78 4.61
C VAL A 160 6.11 2.06 6.08
N ASN A 161 5.89 3.33 6.42
CA ASN A 161 5.62 3.75 7.79
C ASN A 161 4.24 3.27 8.26
N TYR A 162 3.22 3.38 7.42
CA TYR A 162 1.90 2.85 7.74
C TYR A 162 1.92 1.33 7.95
N ARG A 163 2.67 0.57 7.14
CA ARG A 163 2.89 -0.87 7.39
C ARG A 163 3.53 -1.12 8.76
N LYS A 164 4.52 -0.33 9.17
CA LYS A 164 5.14 -0.45 10.50
C LYS A 164 4.12 -0.19 11.61
N GLU A 165 3.26 0.82 11.46
CA GLU A 165 2.19 1.11 12.41
C GLU A 165 1.19 -0.05 12.53
N LEU A 166 0.78 -0.65 11.42
CA LEU A 166 -0.09 -1.84 11.44
C LEU A 166 0.56 -2.99 12.22
N ILE A 167 1.84 -3.26 11.98
CA ILE A 167 2.59 -4.28 12.71
C ILE A 167 2.64 -3.95 14.20
N ALA A 168 2.97 -2.72 14.56
CA ALA A 168 3.06 -2.30 15.97
C ALA A 168 1.73 -2.41 16.71
N LYS A 169 0.61 -2.12 16.04
CA LYS A 169 -0.75 -2.16 16.63
C LYS A 169 -1.32 -3.56 16.74
N LEU A 170 -1.06 -4.43 15.75
CA LEU A 170 -1.80 -5.68 15.59
C LEU A 170 -0.97 -6.94 15.85
N VAL A 171 0.35 -6.83 15.83
CA VAL A 171 1.24 -7.98 16.05
C VAL A 171 1.83 -7.85 17.44
N PRO A 172 1.51 -8.77 18.37
CA PRO A 172 2.08 -8.71 19.70
C PRO A 172 3.61 -8.80 19.62
N PRO A 173 4.34 -8.09 20.49
CA PRO A 173 5.79 -8.21 20.54
C PRO A 173 6.16 -9.66 20.85
N PRO A 174 7.28 -10.16 20.31
CA PRO A 174 7.74 -11.50 20.64
C PRO A 174 7.87 -11.63 22.16
N LYS A 175 7.22 -12.64 22.75
CA LYS A 175 7.36 -12.94 24.17
C LYS A 175 8.84 -13.16 24.44
N VAL A 176 9.47 -12.28 25.21
CA VAL A 176 10.83 -12.50 25.70
C VAL A 176 10.73 -13.71 26.61
N THR A 177 11.13 -14.88 26.12
CA THR A 177 11.31 -16.04 26.99
C THR A 177 12.35 -15.64 28.01
N ALA A 178 11.92 -15.47 29.27
CA ALA A 178 12.83 -15.24 30.38
C ALA A 178 13.92 -16.31 30.28
N LYS A 179 15.17 -15.90 30.13
CA LYS A 179 16.31 -16.81 30.27
C LYS A 179 16.10 -17.52 31.59
N SER A 180 15.91 -18.84 31.57
CA SER A 180 15.83 -19.65 32.79
C SER A 180 16.96 -19.21 33.70
N ALA A 181 16.59 -18.66 34.86
CA ALA A 181 17.54 -18.37 35.90
C ALA A 181 18.28 -19.68 36.18
N LYS A 182 19.59 -19.67 35.90
CA LYS A 182 20.48 -20.78 36.23
C LYS A 182 20.30 -21.00 37.73
N ALA A 183 19.86 -22.20 38.11
CA ALA A 183 19.66 -22.56 39.51
C ALA A 183 20.93 -22.21 40.29
N PRO A 184 20.82 -21.54 41.45
CA PRO A 184 21.97 -21.30 42.30
C PRO A 184 22.54 -22.66 42.71
N PRO A 185 23.87 -22.86 42.69
CA PRO A 185 24.45 -24.08 43.22
C PRO A 185 24.10 -24.16 44.71
N GLN A 186 23.43 -25.25 45.10
CA GLN A 186 23.34 -25.66 46.49
C GLN A 186 24.76 -25.98 46.95
N GLY A 187 25.35 -25.07 47.72
CA GLY A 187 26.63 -25.23 48.40
C GLY A 187 26.41 -25.00 49.89
N ASP A 188 26.85 -25.98 50.66
CA ASP A 188 26.60 -26.19 52.08
C ASP A 188 27.01 -25.04 53.01
N ALA A 189 26.30 -24.97 54.13
CA ALA A 189 26.61 -24.16 55.28
C ALA A 189 27.94 -24.57 55.94
N LYS A 190 28.77 -23.58 56.34
CA LYS A 190 29.35 -23.47 57.70
C LYS A 190 30.22 -22.22 57.92
N SER A 191 29.89 -21.52 59.01
CA SER A 191 30.75 -20.89 60.03
C SER A 191 31.69 -19.72 59.71
N ALA A 192 31.24 -18.53 60.14
CA ALA A 192 31.87 -17.56 61.04
C ALA A 192 33.41 -17.43 61.13
N LYS A 193 33.90 -16.19 60.91
CA LYS A 193 34.64 -15.43 61.95
C LYS A 193 34.80 -13.95 61.58
N ALA A 194 34.63 -13.12 62.62
CA ALA A 194 34.78 -11.68 62.64
C ALA A 194 36.22 -11.19 62.36
N ARG A 195 36.34 -9.94 61.89
CA ARG A 195 37.23 -8.93 62.49
C ARG A 195 36.98 -7.52 61.95
N ASP A 196 37.06 -6.59 62.89
CA ASP A 196 36.97 -5.14 62.83
C ASP A 196 37.89 -4.47 61.79
N ALA A 197 37.48 -3.29 61.30
CA ALA A 197 38.03 -2.00 61.76
C ALA A 197 37.97 -0.87 60.70
N LYS A 198 37.42 0.28 61.13
CA LYS A 198 37.76 1.68 60.78
C LYS A 198 37.45 2.16 59.34
N SER A 199 37.23 3.45 59.06
CA SER A 199 36.77 4.66 59.75
C SER A 199 36.94 5.80 58.72
N ALA A 200 35.98 6.73 58.64
CA ALA A 200 36.03 8.04 57.94
C ALA A 200 36.13 7.99 56.40
N LYS A 201 35.57 8.90 55.60
CA LYS A 201 35.26 10.33 55.79
C LYS A 201 34.32 10.78 54.64
N VAL A 202 33.27 11.55 54.94
CA VAL A 202 32.47 12.32 53.96
C VAL A 202 32.97 13.79 53.97
N PRO A 203 32.52 14.68 53.07
CA PRO A 203 33.28 15.30 51.97
C PRO A 203 33.70 16.76 52.31
N PRO A 204 34.30 17.49 51.36
CA PRO A 204 34.09 18.93 51.31
C PRO A 204 33.38 19.39 50.04
N GLN A 205 32.51 20.36 50.29
CA GLN A 205 31.83 21.24 49.35
C GLN A 205 32.84 21.97 48.45
N GLY A 206 32.41 22.23 47.20
CA GLY A 206 33.05 23.13 46.27
C GLY A 206 31.98 23.81 45.42
N ASP A 207 32.13 25.12 45.30
CA ASP A 207 31.06 26.11 45.13
C ASP A 207 30.41 26.25 43.75
N ALA A 208 29.26 26.92 43.83
CA ALA A 208 28.47 27.47 42.76
C ALA A 208 29.25 28.36 41.77
N LYS A 209 28.91 28.27 40.49
CA LYS A 209 28.84 29.46 39.64
C LYS A 209 27.78 29.36 38.55
N SER A 210 26.88 30.33 38.65
CA SER A 210 25.75 30.70 37.83
C SER A 210 26.10 30.88 36.36
N GLY A 211 25.27 30.31 35.47
CA GLY A 211 25.37 30.42 34.02
C GLY A 211 24.01 30.61 33.37
N LYS A 212 23.47 31.82 33.53
CA LYS A 212 22.46 32.56 32.74
C LYS A 212 21.78 31.83 31.56
N ALA A 213 20.45 31.71 31.67
CA ALA A 213 19.52 31.49 30.56
C ALA A 213 19.51 32.69 29.59
N PRO A 214 19.27 32.47 28.28
CA PRO A 214 18.75 33.51 27.39
C PRO A 214 17.24 33.38 27.25
N GLU A 215 16.53 34.42 27.68
CA GLU A 215 15.14 34.71 27.34
C GLU A 215 14.94 35.02 25.83
N PRO A 216 13.71 34.85 25.33
CA PRO A 216 13.38 34.95 23.92
C PRO A 216 13.15 36.42 23.50
N LYS A 217 13.78 36.84 22.39
CA LYS A 217 13.42 38.10 21.71
C LYS A 217 12.48 37.81 20.55
N GLY A 218 11.22 38.19 20.74
CA GLY A 218 10.63 39.29 19.98
C GLY A 218 10.16 39.06 18.54
N ALA A 219 8.88 39.39 18.36
CA ALA A 219 8.28 40.09 17.21
C ALA A 219 7.90 39.30 15.95
N ALA A 220 6.63 38.91 15.94
CA ALA A 220 5.62 39.24 14.93
C ALA A 220 6.13 39.72 13.56
N LYS A 221 5.90 38.91 12.53
CA LYS A 221 5.52 39.40 11.20
C LYS A 221 4.38 38.55 10.63
N SER A 222 3.25 39.22 10.49
CA SER A 222 2.09 38.81 9.71
C SER A 222 2.50 38.46 8.28
N ALA A 223 2.04 37.32 7.77
CA ALA A 223 2.05 37.03 6.35
C ALA A 223 0.83 36.18 5.96
N LYS A 224 -0.20 36.90 5.52
CA LYS A 224 -0.94 36.70 4.27
C LYS A 224 -1.55 35.31 4.03
N VAL A 225 -2.84 35.24 4.35
CA VAL A 225 -3.85 34.38 3.70
C VAL A 225 -3.74 34.53 2.18
N PRO A 226 -3.57 33.44 1.40
CA PRO A 226 -3.89 33.45 -0.02
C PRO A 226 -5.40 33.22 -0.22
N PRO A 227 -6.01 33.93 -1.18
CA PRO A 227 -7.46 34.06 -1.30
C PRO A 227 -8.14 32.80 -1.87
N GLN A 228 -9.40 32.65 -1.49
CA GLN A 228 -10.41 31.88 -2.20
C GLN A 228 -10.42 32.26 -3.68
N GLY A 229 -10.28 31.27 -4.55
CA GLY A 229 -10.55 31.39 -5.97
C GLY A 229 -11.94 30.84 -6.26
N ASP A 230 -12.89 31.75 -6.48
CA ASP A 230 -14.18 31.46 -7.08
C ASP A 230 -14.01 30.90 -8.50
N ALA A 231 -14.48 29.68 -8.74
CA ALA A 231 -14.74 29.19 -10.10
C ALA A 231 -16.25 29.25 -10.36
N LYS A 232 -16.71 30.43 -10.81
CA LYS A 232 -18.00 30.59 -11.49
C LYS A 232 -17.98 29.84 -12.82
N SER A 233 -18.97 28.96 -12.97
CA SER A 233 -19.81 28.74 -14.15
C SER A 233 -19.18 28.92 -15.54
N ALA A 234 -18.96 27.79 -16.23
CA ALA A 234 -19.08 27.73 -17.69
C ALA A 234 -20.29 26.86 -18.05
N LYS A 235 -21.37 27.55 -18.46
CA LYS A 235 -22.48 26.99 -19.25
C LYS A 235 -21.94 26.55 -20.62
N ALA A 236 -22.19 25.31 -21.01
CA ALA A 236 -22.21 24.87 -22.40
C ALA A 236 -23.37 23.87 -22.53
N ARG A 237 -24.54 24.34 -22.97
CA ARG A 237 -25.02 24.34 -24.37
C ARG A 237 -25.57 22.99 -24.78
N ASP A 238 -26.89 22.92 -24.67
CA ASP A 238 -27.79 22.15 -25.53
C ASP A 238 -27.31 22.15 -26.99
N ALA A 239 -27.16 20.95 -27.54
CA ALA A 239 -27.19 20.72 -28.98
C ALA A 239 -28.08 19.51 -29.25
N LYS A 240 -29.35 19.80 -29.52
CA LYS A 240 -30.29 18.94 -30.26
C LYS A 240 -29.58 18.33 -31.47
N ARG A 241 -29.42 16.99 -31.49
CA ARG A 241 -29.12 16.27 -32.73
C ARG A 241 -30.33 15.43 -33.13
N SER A 242 -31.02 15.98 -34.12
CA SER A 242 -32.03 15.33 -34.96
C SER A 242 -31.49 14.00 -35.52
N THR A 243 -32.18 12.90 -35.23
CA THR A 243 -32.05 11.62 -35.93
C THR A 243 -33.18 11.50 -36.94
N LYS A 244 -32.86 11.83 -38.18
CA LYS A 244 -33.68 11.53 -39.37
C LYS A 244 -33.32 10.12 -39.83
N ALA A 245 -34.27 9.20 -39.74
CA ALA A 245 -34.18 7.87 -40.34
C ALA A 245 -34.48 7.94 -41.85
N PRO A 246 -33.77 7.12 -42.64
CA PRO A 246 -34.40 6.28 -43.66
C PRO A 246 -33.99 4.82 -43.37
N GLY A 247 -34.84 3.81 -43.50
CA GLY A 247 -35.64 3.51 -44.70
C GLY A 247 -35.15 2.15 -45.21
N ASP A 248 -35.99 1.14 -44.97
CA ASP A 248 -36.06 -0.21 -45.53
C ASP A 248 -34.94 -0.77 -46.43
N ALA A 249 -34.43 -1.95 -46.04
CA ALA A 249 -33.90 -2.93 -46.98
C ALA A 249 -34.34 -4.34 -46.57
N LYS A 250 -35.46 -4.79 -47.14
CA LYS A 250 -35.86 -6.20 -47.26
C LYS A 250 -34.75 -6.98 -47.96
N ARG A 251 -34.32 -8.11 -47.39
CA ARG A 251 -33.67 -9.18 -48.17
C ARG A 251 -34.17 -10.54 -47.70
N ALA A 252 -34.97 -11.16 -48.57
CA ALA A 252 -35.44 -12.53 -48.45
C ALA A 252 -34.28 -13.51 -48.69
N SER A 253 -34.10 -14.47 -47.78
CA SER A 253 -33.26 -15.64 -47.99
C SER A 253 -34.14 -16.87 -48.14
N LYS A 254 -34.15 -17.40 -49.37
CA LYS A 254 -34.85 -18.61 -49.81
C LYS A 254 -33.95 -19.81 -49.52
N THR A 255 -34.25 -20.58 -48.48
CA THR A 255 -33.49 -21.80 -48.17
C THR A 255 -34.14 -23.01 -48.84
N LYS A 256 -33.50 -23.50 -49.89
CA LYS A 256 -33.81 -24.75 -50.59
C LYS A 256 -33.09 -25.88 -49.84
N ARG A 257 -33.81 -26.80 -49.21
CA ARG A 257 -33.24 -28.03 -48.63
C ARG A 257 -33.62 -29.21 -49.54
N VAL A 258 -32.61 -29.91 -50.02
CA VAL A 258 -32.68 -31.12 -50.86
C VAL A 258 -32.07 -32.28 -50.08
N ALA A 259 -32.73 -33.43 -50.23
CA ALA A 259 -32.28 -34.83 -50.08
C ALA A 259 -31.98 -35.41 -48.68
N SER A 260 -32.66 -36.52 -48.38
CA SER A 260 -32.12 -37.91 -48.40
C SER A 260 -33.34 -38.86 -48.34
N ARG A 261 -33.56 -39.70 -49.37
CA ARG A 261 -33.23 -41.14 -49.43
C ARG A 261 -33.77 -41.95 -48.25
#